data_AF-A0A2D9XCW8-F1
#
_entry.id   AF-A0A2D9XCW8-F1
#
_cell.length_a   1.000
_cell.length_b   1.000
_cell.length_c   1.000
_cell.angle_alpha   90.00
_cell.angle_beta   90.00
_cell.angle_gamma   90.00
#
_symmetry.space_group_name_H-M   'P 1'
#
loop_
_entity.id
_entity.type
_entity.pdbx_description
1 polymer ?
#
loop_
_entity_poly.entity_id
_entity_poly.type
_entity_poly.pdbx_seq_one_letter_code
_entity_poly.pdbx_strand_id
1 'polypeptide(L)'
;MLEVAFNSLRSRRGSVMLTLASLTISMAIVIGVEHIRAQAESSFVRTVSGVDLLVGARTSQINLLLYSVFRIGNATNNITWKSYEDITARPEVAWSIPFSLGDSHRGYRVLGTDSQYFEHFRYGDEQPLRFSEGEPFTHPLHAVIG
;
A
#
# COMPACT_ATOMS: atom_id res chain seq x y z
N MET A 1 34.08 3.43 -40.24
CA MET A 1 34.32 2.97 -38.85
C MET A 1 33.26 1.97 -38.36
N LEU A 2 31.96 2.20 -38.56
CA LEU A 2 30.90 1.25 -38.19
C LEU A 2 31.02 -0.13 -38.86
N GLU A 3 31.45 -0.21 -40.13
CA GLU A 3 31.68 -1.51 -40.82
C GLU A 3 32.79 -2.35 -40.18
N VAL A 4 33.87 -1.71 -39.71
CA VAL A 4 34.98 -2.40 -39.04
C VAL A 4 34.52 -2.92 -37.67
N ALA A 5 33.74 -2.15 -36.93
CA ALA A 5 33.14 -2.57 -35.67
C ALA A 5 32.20 -3.78 -35.86
N PHE A 6 31.37 -3.77 -36.90
CA PHE A 6 30.44 -4.86 -37.20
C PHE A 6 31.17 -6.14 -37.63
N ASN A 7 32.20 -6.04 -38.47
CA ASN A 7 33.04 -7.18 -38.84
C ASN A 7 33.84 -7.73 -37.64
N SER A 8 34.25 -6.87 -36.71
CA SER A 8 34.93 -7.28 -35.47
C SER A 8 33.99 -7.99 -34.49
N LEU A 9 32.73 -7.56 -34.37
CA LEU A 9 31.70 -8.28 -33.62
C LEU A 9 31.40 -9.65 -34.24
N ARG A 10 31.41 -9.71 -35.59
CA ARG A 10 31.15 -10.93 -36.36
C ARG A 10 32.29 -11.95 -36.31
N SER A 11 33.54 -11.56 -36.03
CA SER A 11 34.65 -12.50 -35.83
C SER A 11 34.72 -13.08 -34.42
N ARG A 12 34.16 -12.36 -33.42
CA ARG A 12 34.13 -12.76 -32.00
C ARG A 12 32.72 -13.07 -31.48
N ARG A 13 31.88 -13.71 -32.31
CA ARG A 13 30.45 -13.95 -32.02
C ARG A 13 30.18 -14.59 -30.66
N GLY A 14 31.00 -15.55 -30.24
CA GLY A 14 30.82 -16.24 -28.96
C GLY A 14 30.98 -15.30 -27.75
N SER A 15 32.07 -14.51 -27.73
CA SER A 15 32.31 -13.54 -26.66
C SER A 15 31.26 -12.43 -26.66
N VAL A 16 30.88 -11.95 -27.84
CA VAL A 16 29.84 -10.91 -27.99
C VAL A 16 28.49 -11.41 -27.49
N MET A 17 28.10 -12.64 -27.84
CA MET A 17 26.87 -13.26 -27.31
C MET A 17 26.90 -13.41 -25.81
N LEU A 18 28.02 -13.84 -25.22
CA LEU A 18 28.13 -14.01 -23.77
C LEU A 18 27.98 -12.66 -23.06
N THR A 19 28.65 -11.61 -23.54
CA THR A 19 28.53 -10.25 -22.99
C THR A 19 27.10 -9.71 -23.12
N LEU A 20 26.46 -9.88 -24.28
CA LEU A 20 25.07 -9.50 -24.49
C LEU A 20 24.12 -10.25 -23.56
N ALA A 21 24.31 -11.56 -23.39
CA ALA A 21 23.50 -12.36 -22.50
C ALA A 21 23.66 -11.91 -21.04
N SER A 22 24.89 -11.70 -20.57
CA SER A 22 25.15 -11.19 -19.22
C SER A 22 24.53 -9.82 -18.99
N LEU A 23 24.66 -8.90 -19.96
CA LEU A 23 24.06 -7.57 -19.86
C LEU A 23 22.52 -7.65 -19.83
N THR A 24 21.94 -8.47 -20.69
CA THR A 24 20.49 -8.67 -20.76
C THR A 24 19.96 -9.24 -19.45
N ILE A 25 20.60 -10.26 -18.90
CA ILE A 25 20.19 -10.85 -17.61
C ILE A 25 20.30 -9.82 -16.49
N SER A 26 21.40 -9.08 -16.43
CA SER A 26 21.60 -8.05 -15.40
C SER A 26 20.53 -6.96 -15.46
N MET A 27 20.25 -6.43 -16.65
CA MET A 27 19.18 -5.43 -16.82
C MET A 27 17.78 -6.02 -16.56
N ALA A 28 17.52 -7.25 -16.99
CA ALA A 28 16.24 -7.92 -16.78
C ALA A 28 15.93 -8.11 -15.29
N ILE A 29 16.93 -8.43 -14.48
CA ILE A 29 16.77 -8.53 -13.03
C ILE A 29 16.42 -7.17 -12.43
N VAL A 30 17.17 -6.12 -12.77
CA VAL A 30 16.94 -4.77 -12.23
C VAL A 30 15.54 -4.26 -12.59
N ILE A 31 15.16 -4.37 -13.86
CA ILE A 31 13.84 -3.95 -14.35
C ILE A 31 12.75 -4.84 -13.74
N GLY A 32 12.97 -6.15 -13.67
CA GLY A 32 12.01 -7.10 -13.14
C GLY A 32 11.69 -6.85 -11.66
N VAL A 33 12.70 -6.58 -10.83
CA VAL A 33 12.49 -6.23 -9.42
C VAL A 33 11.67 -4.96 -9.27
N GLU A 34 12.01 -3.91 -10.02
CA GLU A 34 11.26 -2.64 -9.95
C GLU A 34 9.83 -2.80 -10.48
N HIS A 35 9.64 -3.59 -11.54
CA HIS A 35 8.32 -3.87 -12.10
C HIS A 35 7.45 -4.67 -11.15
N ILE A 36 7.98 -5.73 -10.54
CA ILE A 36 7.26 -6.54 -9.55
C ILE A 36 6.89 -5.68 -8.34
N ARG A 37 7.83 -4.84 -7.86
CA ARG A 37 7.58 -3.90 -6.77
C ARG A 37 6.44 -2.94 -7.10
N ALA A 38 6.49 -2.30 -8.27
CA ALA A 38 5.45 -1.37 -8.71
C ALA A 38 4.10 -2.06 -8.95
N GLN A 39 4.09 -3.28 -9.51
CA GLN A 39 2.86 -4.03 -9.70
C GLN A 39 2.25 -4.49 -8.38
N ALA A 40 3.07 -4.95 -7.44
CA ALA A 40 2.62 -5.28 -6.08
C ALA A 40 1.99 -4.05 -5.42
N GLU A 41 2.67 -2.90 -5.46
CA GLU A 41 2.15 -1.62 -4.96
C GLU A 41 0.80 -1.26 -5.60
N SER A 42 0.69 -1.32 -6.93
CA SER A 42 -0.56 -1.01 -7.64
C SER A 42 -1.70 -1.98 -7.32
N SER A 43 -1.39 -3.26 -7.06
CA SER A 43 -2.37 -4.29 -6.76
C SER A 43 -2.89 -4.17 -5.35
N PHE A 44 -2.08 -3.63 -4.45
CA PHE A 44 -2.46 -3.34 -3.08
C PHE A 44 -3.36 -2.11 -2.95
N VAL A 45 -3.18 -1.07 -3.78
CA VAL A 45 -4.11 0.07 -3.87
C VAL A 45 -5.53 -0.39 -4.24
N ARG A 46 -5.66 -1.45 -5.05
CA ARG A 46 -6.97 -1.99 -5.46
C ARG A 46 -7.71 -2.76 -4.35
N THR A 47 -7.07 -3.13 -3.23
CA THR A 47 -7.74 -3.90 -2.17
C THR A 47 -8.66 -3.05 -1.30
N VAL A 48 -8.43 -1.75 -1.21
CA VAL A 48 -9.34 -0.81 -0.54
C VAL A 48 -10.05 -0.02 -1.62
N SER A 49 -11.26 -0.45 -1.93
CA SER A 49 -12.12 0.21 -2.89
C SER A 49 -12.87 1.36 -2.22
N GLY A 50 -13.05 2.46 -2.95
CA GLY A 50 -13.80 3.62 -2.49
C GLY A 50 -13.05 4.61 -1.61
N VAL A 51 -11.73 4.48 -1.39
CA VAL A 51 -10.92 5.51 -0.71
C VAL A 51 -10.12 6.31 -1.73
N ASP A 52 -10.40 7.61 -1.83
CA ASP A 52 -9.69 8.50 -2.76
C ASP A 52 -8.31 8.92 -2.27
N LEU A 53 -8.13 9.04 -0.94
CA LEU A 53 -6.91 9.57 -0.34
C LEU A 53 -6.62 8.95 1.04
N LEU A 54 -5.37 8.52 1.23
CA LEU A 54 -4.82 8.17 2.53
C LEU A 54 -4.01 9.36 3.07
N VAL A 55 -4.33 9.80 4.29
CA VAL A 55 -3.63 10.90 4.97
C VAL A 55 -2.98 10.37 6.24
N GLY A 56 -1.70 10.69 6.43
CA GLY A 56 -0.95 10.31 7.62
C GLY A 56 0.17 11.29 7.92
N ALA A 57 0.87 11.08 9.04
CA ALA A 57 2.05 11.86 9.36
C ALA A 57 3.16 11.65 8.32
N ARG A 58 4.16 12.54 8.29
CA ARG A 58 5.26 12.52 7.30
C ARG A 58 5.95 11.16 7.28
N THR A 59 5.69 10.36 6.24
CA THR A 59 6.26 9.03 6.00
C THR A 59 6.29 8.70 4.50
N SER A 60 6.88 7.57 4.12
CA SER A 60 6.83 7.06 2.75
C SER A 60 5.40 6.65 2.38
N GLN A 61 4.95 6.96 1.16
CA GLN A 61 3.61 6.59 0.66
C GLN A 61 3.35 5.08 0.80
N ILE A 62 4.36 4.26 0.49
CA ILE A 62 4.29 2.80 0.63
C ILE A 62 4.09 2.40 2.10
N ASN A 63 4.80 3.04 3.03
CA ASN A 63 4.65 2.74 4.46
C ASN A 63 3.27 3.14 4.97
N LEU A 64 2.73 4.28 4.52
CA LEU A 64 1.38 4.71 4.87
C LEU A 64 0.34 3.69 4.38
N LEU A 65 0.46 3.24 3.13
CA LEU A 65 -0.43 2.25 2.54
C LEU A 65 -0.33 0.89 3.24
N LEU A 66 0.89 0.37 3.43
CA LEU A 66 1.12 -0.90 4.11
C LEU A 66 0.60 -0.88 5.55
N TYR A 67 0.77 0.24 6.24
CA TYR A 67 0.27 0.43 7.59
C TYR A 67 -1.25 0.53 7.63
N SER A 68 -1.87 1.41 6.83
CA SER A 68 -3.31 1.67 6.87
C SER A 68 -4.15 0.50 6.33
N VAL A 69 -3.70 -0.15 5.25
CA VAL A 69 -4.49 -1.21 4.59
C VAL A 69 -4.11 -2.59 5.11
N PHE A 70 -2.82 -2.91 5.09
CA PHE A 70 -2.34 -4.26 5.39
C PHE A 70 -2.00 -4.46 6.86
N ARG A 71 -2.03 -3.38 7.64
CA ARG A 71 -1.59 -3.39 9.04
C ARG A 71 -0.18 -3.98 9.13
N ILE A 72 0.72 -3.62 8.22
CA ILE A 72 2.13 -4.04 8.18
C ILE A 72 3.03 -2.85 8.55
N GLY A 73 4.06 -3.10 9.35
CA GLY A 73 4.99 -2.07 9.82
C GLY A 73 4.56 -1.39 11.12
N ASN A 74 5.25 -0.31 11.47
CA ASN A 74 5.04 0.47 12.70
C ASN A 74 4.72 1.93 12.33
N ALA A 75 3.70 2.51 12.96
CA ALA A 75 3.45 3.94 12.87
C ALA A 75 4.68 4.67 13.38
N THR A 76 5.33 5.46 12.51
CA THR A 76 6.46 6.29 12.93
C THR A 76 5.97 7.59 13.57
N ASN A 77 4.78 8.08 13.20
CA ASN A 77 4.12 9.24 13.80
C ASN A 77 2.61 9.20 13.54
N ASN A 78 1.82 9.70 14.49
CA ASN A 78 0.38 9.90 14.31
C ASN A 78 0.10 11.36 13.91
N ILE A 79 -1.00 11.58 13.19
CA ILE A 79 -1.55 12.93 13.04
C ILE A 79 -2.15 13.38 14.37
N THR A 80 -2.10 14.69 14.67
CA THR A 80 -2.78 15.20 15.85
C THR A 80 -4.29 15.21 15.63
N TRP A 81 -5.08 15.04 16.70
CA TRP A 81 -6.54 15.10 16.62
C TRP A 81 -7.03 16.43 16.03
N LYS A 82 -6.39 17.53 16.40
CA LYS A 82 -6.68 18.85 15.83
C LYS A 82 -6.50 18.88 14.31
N SER A 83 -5.41 18.31 13.80
CA SER A 83 -5.19 18.24 12.34
C SER A 83 -6.22 17.36 11.65
N TYR A 84 -6.71 16.31 12.31
CA TYR A 84 -7.81 15.51 11.79
C TYR A 84 -9.08 16.36 11.67
N GLU A 85 -9.49 17.06 12.75
CA GLU A 85 -10.65 17.96 12.74
C GLU A 85 -10.54 19.06 11.68
N ASP A 86 -9.34 19.67 11.53
CA ASP A 86 -9.09 20.71 10.53
C ASP A 86 -9.22 20.20 9.07
N ILE A 87 -8.96 18.90 8.85
CA ILE A 87 -9.09 18.27 7.53
C ILE A 87 -10.55 17.89 7.28
N THR A 88 -11.22 17.28 8.25
CA THR A 88 -12.59 16.79 8.10
C THR A 88 -13.63 17.90 8.11
N ALA A 89 -13.30 19.07 8.67
CA ALA A 89 -14.12 20.28 8.58
C ALA A 89 -14.18 20.90 7.17
N ARG A 90 -13.36 20.41 6.23
CA ARG A 90 -13.31 20.95 4.87
C ARG A 90 -14.49 20.43 4.03
N PRO A 91 -15.12 21.28 3.20
CA PRO A 91 -16.28 20.88 2.39
C PRO A 91 -15.94 19.85 1.30
N GLU A 92 -14.67 19.69 0.93
CA GLU A 92 -14.25 18.68 -0.03
C GLU A 92 -14.21 17.25 0.55
N VAL A 93 -14.28 17.11 1.88
CA VAL A 93 -14.23 15.81 2.56
C VAL A 93 -15.66 15.31 2.80
N ALA A 94 -16.11 14.36 1.97
CA ALA A 94 -17.44 13.79 2.08
C ALA A 94 -17.60 12.91 3.35
N TRP A 95 -16.55 12.17 3.69
CA TRP A 95 -16.47 11.34 4.89
C TRP A 95 -15.01 11.05 5.21
N SER A 96 -14.75 10.62 6.45
CA SER A 96 -13.42 10.26 6.93
C SER A 96 -13.52 9.12 7.90
N ILE A 97 -12.46 8.32 7.99
CA ILE A 97 -12.35 7.26 8.98
C ILE A 97 -11.04 7.50 9.73
N PRO A 98 -11.07 7.85 11.04
CA PRO A 98 -9.87 7.95 11.83
C PRO A 98 -9.31 6.53 12.04
N PHE A 99 -8.00 6.38 11.87
CA PHE A 99 -7.36 5.06 11.87
C PHE A 99 -6.09 5.08 12.72
N SER A 100 -6.03 4.21 13.74
CA SER A 100 -4.87 4.08 14.63
C SER A 100 -4.58 2.61 14.95
N LEU A 101 -3.40 2.12 14.56
CA LEU A 101 -2.89 0.80 14.96
C LEU A 101 -1.76 0.96 15.96
N GLY A 102 -1.88 0.32 17.11
CA GLY A 102 -0.82 0.28 18.12
C GLY A 102 -0.56 -1.16 18.53
N ASP A 103 -1.52 -1.71 19.24
CA ASP A 103 -1.37 -3.00 19.88
C ASP A 103 -1.69 -4.19 18.97
N SER A 104 -1.32 -5.37 19.42
CA SER A 104 -1.72 -6.63 18.80
C SER A 104 -2.12 -7.62 19.88
N HIS A 105 -3.19 -8.36 19.65
CA HIS A 105 -3.69 -9.37 20.55
C HIS A 105 -3.74 -10.72 19.82
N ARG A 106 -2.97 -11.71 20.30
CA ARG A 106 -2.92 -13.08 19.74
C ARG A 106 -2.65 -13.13 18.23
N GLY A 107 -1.79 -12.24 17.73
CA GLY A 107 -1.45 -12.14 16.31
C GLY A 107 -2.40 -11.27 15.48
N TYR A 108 -3.51 -10.80 16.06
CA TYR A 108 -4.43 -9.85 15.43
C TYR A 108 -4.08 -8.43 15.82
N ARG A 109 -3.98 -7.53 14.85
CA ARG A 109 -3.73 -6.10 15.08
C ARG A 109 -4.99 -5.44 15.64
N VAL A 110 -4.85 -4.70 16.75
CA VAL A 110 -5.94 -3.92 17.33
C VAL A 110 -6.02 -2.59 16.60
N LEU A 111 -7.20 -2.29 16.07
CA LEU A 111 -7.50 -1.04 15.35
C LEU A 111 -8.39 -0.14 16.22
N GLY A 112 -7.91 1.06 16.49
CA GLY A 112 -8.74 2.16 16.98
C GLY A 112 -9.33 2.95 15.81
N THR A 113 -10.65 3.04 15.78
CA THR A 113 -11.43 3.78 14.77
C THR A 113 -12.79 4.15 15.36
N ASP A 114 -13.64 4.81 14.59
CA ASP A 114 -15.01 5.17 14.99
C ASP A 114 -16.07 4.34 14.24
N SER A 115 -17.35 4.68 14.44
CA SER A 115 -18.46 3.97 13.80
C SER A 115 -18.50 4.14 12.28
N GLN A 116 -17.91 5.21 11.73
CA GLN A 116 -17.88 5.48 10.30
C GLN A 116 -17.11 4.40 9.54
N TYR A 117 -16.21 3.68 10.23
CA TYR A 117 -15.52 2.51 9.69
C TYR A 117 -16.48 1.46 9.13
N PHE A 118 -17.55 1.13 9.86
CA PHE A 118 -18.50 0.10 9.44
C PHE A 118 -19.40 0.56 8.30
N GLU A 119 -19.64 1.86 8.19
CA GLU A 119 -20.52 2.46 7.19
C GLU A 119 -19.80 2.60 5.84
N HIS A 120 -18.57 3.13 5.84
CA HIS A 120 -17.87 3.52 4.62
C HIS A 120 -16.77 2.56 4.18
N PHE A 121 -16.19 1.75 5.07
CA PHE A 121 -15.11 0.85 4.67
C PHE A 121 -15.62 -0.25 3.72
N ARG A 122 -14.92 -0.41 2.60
CA ARG A 122 -15.15 -1.45 1.60
C ARG A 122 -13.84 -2.17 1.30
N TYR A 123 -13.92 -3.49 1.09
CA TYR A 123 -12.76 -4.31 0.77
C TYR A 123 -12.97 -5.07 -0.54
N GLY A 124 -11.88 -5.32 -1.27
CA GLY A 124 -11.90 -6.02 -2.55
C GLY A 124 -12.81 -5.33 -3.57
N ASP A 125 -13.71 -6.09 -4.18
CA ASP A 125 -14.71 -5.62 -5.16
C ASP A 125 -15.89 -4.87 -4.49
N GLU A 126 -15.59 -3.77 -3.78
CA GLU A 126 -16.57 -2.90 -3.12
C GLU A 126 -17.48 -3.59 -2.08
N GLN A 127 -16.98 -4.64 -1.44
CA GLN A 127 -17.79 -5.39 -0.49
C GLN A 127 -17.90 -4.64 0.85
N PRO A 128 -19.13 -4.40 1.36
CA PRO A 128 -19.32 -3.83 2.69
C PRO A 128 -18.92 -4.84 3.78
N LEU A 129 -18.49 -4.31 4.92
CA LEU A 129 -18.32 -5.11 6.11
C LEU A 129 -19.68 -5.71 6.52
N ARG A 130 -19.70 -7.02 6.75
CA ARG A 130 -20.88 -7.74 7.23
C ARG A 130 -20.54 -8.39 8.55
N PHE A 131 -21.38 -8.13 9.54
CA PHE A 131 -21.31 -8.79 10.82
C PHE A 131 -21.87 -10.20 10.68
N SER A 132 -21.09 -11.21 11.07
CA SER A 132 -21.63 -12.55 11.27
C SER A 132 -22.50 -12.57 12.53
N GLU A 133 -22.03 -11.92 13.59
CA GLU A 133 -22.69 -11.80 14.90
C GLU A 133 -22.29 -10.47 15.54
N GLY A 134 -23.12 -9.95 16.45
CA GLY A 134 -22.85 -8.72 17.21
C GLY A 134 -23.30 -7.43 16.51
N GLU A 135 -22.85 -6.30 17.05
CA GLU A 135 -23.25 -4.95 16.64
C GLU A 135 -22.03 -4.02 16.55
N PRO A 136 -22.10 -2.93 15.75
CA PRO A 136 -21.07 -1.89 15.71
C PRO A 136 -20.93 -1.13 17.05
N PHE A 137 -19.96 -0.21 17.12
CA PHE A 137 -19.73 0.58 18.33
C PHE A 137 -20.94 1.43 18.71
N THR A 138 -21.52 1.17 19.88
CA THR A 138 -22.61 1.96 20.46
C THR A 138 -22.13 2.90 21.58
N HIS A 139 -21.00 2.56 22.23
CA HIS A 139 -20.40 3.34 23.31
C HIS A 139 -18.87 3.40 23.20
N PRO A 140 -18.21 4.39 23.84
CA PRO A 140 -16.76 4.45 23.91
C PRO A 140 -16.18 3.15 24.51
N LEU A 141 -15.02 2.73 23.99
CA LEU A 141 -14.29 1.51 24.43
C LEU A 141 -14.99 0.17 24.13
N HIS A 142 -16.01 0.16 23.28
CA HIS A 142 -16.50 -1.10 22.69
C HIS A 142 -15.45 -1.70 21.74
N ALA A 143 -15.37 -3.03 21.74
CA ALA A 143 -14.51 -3.79 20.84
C ALA A 143 -15.38 -4.74 20.01
N VAL A 144 -15.12 -4.75 18.70
CA VAL A 144 -15.72 -5.70 17.76
C VAL A 144 -14.62 -6.68 17.36
N ILE A 145 -14.93 -7.97 17.41
CA ILE A 145 -14.03 -9.05 17.00
C ILE A 145 -14.73 -9.80 15.87
N GLY A 146 -14.04 -9.94 14.74
CA GLY A 146 -14.58 -10.59 13.54
C GLY A 146 -13.61 -10.46 12.38
#